data_AF-A0A0E3BGM1-F1
#
_entry.id   AF-A0A0E3BGM1-F1
#
_cell.length_a   1.000
_cell.length_b   1.000
_cell.length_c   1.000
_cell.angle_alpha   90.00
_cell.angle_beta   90.00
_cell.angle_gamma   90.00
#
_symmetry.space_group_name_H-M   'P 1'
#
loop_
_entity.id
_entity.type
_entity.pdbx_description
1 polymer ?
#
loop_
_entity_poly.entity_id
_entity_poly.type
_entity_poly.pdbx_seq_one_letter_code
_entity_poly.pdbx_strand_id
1 'polypeptide(L)' 'MTKLYNLTGIVGGSCKSGRRTFAGKVLAATGDFDKVVLLLGHTSFDVTQRFVDVQEETLRVMCADAVPASAEWCT' A
#
# COMPACT_ATOMS: atom_id res chain seq x y z
N MET A 1 7.42 -9.53 20.09
CA MET A 1 8.17 -8.33 19.67
C MET A 1 9.58 -8.76 19.30
N THR A 2 10.06 -8.53 18.08
CA THR A 2 11.38 -9.01 17.64
C THR A 2 12.50 -8.09 18.12
N LYS A 3 13.66 -8.66 18.47
CA LYS A 3 14.81 -7.96 19.09
C LYS A 3 15.21 -6.68 18.35
N LEU A 4 15.17 -6.68 17.02
CA LEU A 4 15.48 -5.51 16.20
C LEU A 4 14.55 -4.32 16.45
N TYR A 5 13.22 -4.51 16.49
CA TYR A 5 12.29 -3.39 16.73
C TYR A 5 12.41 -2.81 18.14
N ASN A 6 12.81 -3.63 19.12
CA ASN A 6 13.11 -3.15 20.46
C ASN A 6 14.38 -2.30 20.50
N LEU A 7 15.41 -2.70 19.75
CA LEU A 7 16.68 -1.98 19.68
C LEU A 7 16.57 -0.65 18.93
N THR A 8 15.66 -0.55 17.96
CA THR A 8 15.45 0.68 17.19
C THR A 8 14.50 1.67 17.87
N GLY A 9 13.96 1.35 19.05
CA GLY A 9 13.00 2.20 19.76
C GLY A 9 11.65 2.35 19.05
N ILE A 10 11.32 1.47 18.09
CA ILE A 10 10.05 1.53 17.36
C ILE A 10 8.95 0.90 18.22
N VAL A 11 8.19 1.75 18.91
CA VAL A 11 7.05 1.36 19.74
C VAL A 11 5.98 0.72 18.85
N GLY A 12 5.56 -0.51 19.17
CA GLY A 12 4.58 -1.26 18.38
C GLY A 12 5.09 -1.85 17.05
N GLY A 13 6.39 -1.70 16.75
CA GLY A 13 7.02 -2.28 15.56
C GLY A 13 7.00 -3.81 15.54
N SER A 14 6.48 -4.41 14.47
CA SER A 14 6.46 -5.85 14.26
C SER A 14 6.89 -6.18 12.83
N CYS A 15 7.20 -7.45 12.55
CA CYS A 15 7.49 -7.89 11.19
C CYS A 15 6.35 -7.55 10.21
N LYS A 16 5.09 -7.57 10.68
CA LYS A 16 3.92 -7.21 9.88
C LYS A 16 3.89 -5.72 9.56
N SER A 17 4.13 -4.85 10.55
CA SER A 17 4.17 -3.40 10.29
C SER A 17 5.38 -2.99 9.46
N GLY A 18 6.55 -3.59 9.68
CA GLY A 18 7.74 -3.30 8.88
C GLY A 18 7.60 -3.72 7.41
N ARG A 19 6.97 -4.86 7.12
CA ARG A 19 6.65 -5.26 5.74
C ARG A 19 5.67 -4.28 5.07
N ARG A 20 4.68 -3.79 5.81
CA ARG A 20 3.75 -2.74 5.34
C ARG A 20 4.48 -1.45 4.99
N THR A 21 5.32 -0.97 5.89
CA THR A 21 6.13 0.24 5.67
C THR A 21 7.10 0.07 4.51
N PHE A 22 7.72 -1.09 4.36
CA PHE A 22 8.60 -1.40 3.23
C PHE A 22 7.84 -1.36 1.90
N ALA A 23 6.71 -2.06 1.80
CA ALA A 23 5.87 -2.09 0.61
C ALA A 23 5.44 -0.68 0.17
N GLY A 24 4.92 0.13 1.10
CA GLY A 24 4.51 1.50 0.82
C GLY A 24 5.65 2.38 0.32
N LYS A 25 6.86 2.25 0.89
CA LYS A 25 8.05 3.00 0.44
C LYS A 25 8.49 2.59 -0.96
N VAL A 26 8.48 1.29 -1.28
CA VAL A 26 8.84 0.80 -2.61
C VAL A 26 7.81 1.28 -3.65
N LEU A 27 6.51 1.23 -3.30
CA LEU A 27 5.46 1.73 -4.18
C LEU A 27 5.60 3.23 -4.43
N ALA A 28 5.82 4.02 -3.38
CA ALA A 28 6.02 5.47 -3.51
C ALA A 28 7.25 5.83 -4.33
N ALA A 29 8.33 5.03 -4.24
CA ALA A 29 9.57 5.27 -4.99
C ALA A 29 9.49 4.81 -6.46
N THR A 30 8.74 3.75 -6.74
CA THR A 30 8.79 3.07 -8.04
C THR A 30 7.54 3.31 -8.90
N GLY A 31 6.40 3.61 -8.27
CA GLY A 31 5.09 3.72 -8.92
C GLY A 31 4.57 2.42 -9.54
N ASP A 32 5.32 1.32 -9.40
CA ASP A 32 5.08 0.04 -10.06
C ASP A 32 4.75 -1.04 -9.02
N PHE A 33 3.51 -1.52 -9.08
CA PHE A 33 2.98 -2.49 -8.14
C PHE A 33 3.54 -3.90 -8.37
N ASP A 34 3.86 -4.27 -9.61
CA ASP A 34 4.40 -5.61 -9.92
C ASP A 34 5.78 -5.79 -9.31
N LYS A 35 6.59 -4.72 -9.30
CA LYS A 35 7.88 -4.72 -8.60
C LYS A 35 7.72 -4.84 -7.09
N VAL A 36 6.69 -4.25 -6.50
CA VAL A 36 6.40 -4.39 -5.06
C VAL A 36 6.03 -5.84 -4.73
N VAL A 37 5.20 -6.49 -5.56
CA VAL A 37 4.82 -7.91 -5.40
C VAL A 37 6.04 -8.82 -5.48
N LEU A 38 6.91 -8.60 -6.48
CA LEU A 38 8.16 -9.33 -6.66
C LEU A 38 9.08 -9.18 -5.44
N LEU A 39 9.25 -7.94 -4.94
CA LEU A 39 10.14 -7.64 -3.81
C LEU A 39 9.60 -8.14 -2.47
N LEU A 40 8.28 -8.23 -2.30
CA LEU A 40 7.67 -8.84 -1.12
C LEU A 40 7.70 -10.37 -1.15
N GLY A 41 7.98 -10.97 -2.31
CA GLY A 41 8.03 -12.42 -2.51
C GLY A 41 6.64 -13.06 -2.40
N HIS A 42 5.57 -12.32 -2.69
CA HIS A 42 4.21 -12.86 -2.68
C HIS A 42 3.86 -13.40 -4.06
N THR A 43 3.37 -14.64 -4.12
CA THR A 43 2.89 -15.27 -5.36
C THR A 43 1.47 -14.82 -5.74
N SER A 44 0.76 -14.08 -4.87
CA SER A 44 -0.61 -13.62 -5.10
C SER A 44 -0.83 -12.14 -4.77
N PHE A 45 -1.52 -11.47 -5.69
CA PHE A 45 -1.88 -10.04 -5.67
C PHE A 45 -2.69 -9.63 -4.42
N ASP A 46 -3.62 -10.49 -3.99
CA ASP A 46 -4.50 -10.27 -2.82
C ASP A 46 -3.77 -10.02 -1.49
N VAL A 47 -2.57 -10.59 -1.33
CA VAL A 47 -1.80 -10.44 -0.09
C VAL A 47 -1.08 -9.10 -0.05
N THR A 48 -0.63 -8.59 -1.22
CA THR A 48 0.11 -7.32 -1.35
C THR A 48 -0.80 -6.10 -1.22
N GLN A 49 -2.06 -6.20 -1.65
CA GLN A 49 -3.04 -5.11 -1.51
C GLN A 49 -3.25 -4.68 -0.04
N ARG A 50 -3.13 -5.61 0.92
CA ARG A 50 -3.22 -5.28 2.37
C ARG A 50 -2.04 -4.45 2.89
N PHE A 51 -0.92 -4.47 2.17
CA PHE A 51 0.30 -3.77 2.57
C PHE A 51 0.45 -2.38 1.95
N VAL A 52 -0.46 -2.01 1.05
CA VAL A 52 -0.51 -0.67 0.46
C VAL A 52 -1.58 0.13 1.19
N ASP A 53 -1.15 1.04 2.07
CA ASP A 53 -1.99 2.16 2.48
C ASP A 53 -1.88 3.23 1.40
N VAL A 54 -2.96 3.45 0.66
CA VAL A 54 -3.07 4.58 -0.25
C VAL A 54 -3.39 5.80 0.59
N GLN A 55 -2.65 6.90 0.41
CA GLN A 55 -2.96 8.15 1.09
C GLN A 55 -4.37 8.60 0.70
N GLU A 56 -5.15 9.09 1.67
CA GLU A 56 -6.54 9.51 1.44
C GLU A 56 -6.63 10.57 0.33
N GLU A 57 -5.64 11.46 0.24
CA GLU A 57 -5.57 12.47 -0.81
C GLU A 57 -5.43 11.85 -2.22
N THR A 58 -4.62 10.81 -2.36
CA THR A 58 -4.50 10.06 -3.61
C THR A 58 -5.80 9.35 -3.96
N LEU A 59 -6.50 8.77 -2.97
CA LEU A 59 -7.82 8.18 -3.19
C LEU A 59 -8.85 9.24 -3.62
N ARG A 60 -8.82 10.43 -3.04
CA ARG A 60 -9.72 11.53 -3.40
C ARG A 60 -9.50 12.00 -4.83
N VAL A 61 -8.25 12.16 -5.26
CA VAL A 61 -7.91 12.52 -6.65
C VAL A 61 -8.36 11.42 -7.61
N MET A 62 -8.01 10.16 -7.33
CA MET A 62 -8.43 9.02 -8.16
C MET A 62 -9.96 8.90 -8.26
N CYS A 63 -10.69 9.10 -7.16
CA CYS A 63 -12.15 9.10 -7.17
C CYS A 63 -12.75 10.31 -7.88
N ALA A 64 -12.13 11.50 -7.79
CA ALA A 64 -12.57 12.68 -8.52
C ALA A 64 -12.45 12.48 -10.03
N ASP A 65 -11.39 11.81 -10.50
CA ASP A 65 -11.20 11.44 -11.90
C ASP A 65 -12.05 10.23 -12.34
N ALA A 66 -12.46 9.39 -11.39
CA ALA A 66 -13.27 8.20 -11.63
C ALA A 66 -14.78 8.44 -11.57
N VAL A 67 -15.25 9.66 -11.28
CA VAL A 67 -16.65 10.03 -11.58
C VAL A 67 -16.73 10.22 -13.09
N PRO A 68 -17.32 9.28 -13.85
CA PRO A 68 -17.49 9.50 -15.28
C PRO A 68 -18.35 10.75 -15.48
N ALA A 69 -17.93 11.63 -16.40
CA ALA A 69 -18.70 12.78 -16.86
C ALA A 69 -20.01 12.40 -17.59
N SER A 70 -20.44 11.15 -17.49
CA SER A 70 -21.65 10.61 -18.10
C SER A 70 -22.47 9.91 -17.00
N ALA A 71 -23.19 10.72 -16.23
CA ALA A 71 -24.34 10.30 -15.44
C ALA A 71 -25.47 9.83 -16.37
N GLU A 72 -25.25 8.70 -17.06
CA GLU A 72 -26.20 8.07 -17.99
C GLU A 72 -26.89 6.86 -17.36
N TRP A 73 -26.62 6.56 -16.09
CA TRP A 73 -27.19 5.42 -15.38
C TRP A 73 -28.21 5.89 -14.33
N CYS A 74 -29.17 6.70 -14.76
CA CYS A 74 -30.38 6.98 -13.99
C CYS A 74 -31.56 7.28 -14.94
N THR A 75 -32.01 6.26 -15.66
CA THR A 75 -33.38 6.12 -16.18
C THR A 75 -33.83 4.70 -15.99
#